data_AF-A0A7Z9K4D0-F1
#
_entry.id   AF-A0A7Z9K4D0-F1
#
_cell.length_a   1.000
_cell.length_b   1.000
_cell.length_c   1.000
_cell.angle_alpha   90.00
_cell.angle_beta   90.00
_cell.angle_gamma   90.00
#
_symmetry.space_group_name_H-M   'P 1'
#
loop_
_entity.id
_entity.type
_entity.pdbx_description
1 polymer ?
#
loop_
_entity_poly.entity_id
_entity_poly.type
_entity_poly.pdbx_seq_one_letter_code
_entity_poly.pdbx_strand_id
1 'polypeptide(L)'
;MERDLSYLPANPGFYRKMFKGLHPEHCGLSKSRIANIKSDVLFALKFVGCINGARSYMAPFSDDWQVLWEKAACAGRLRLYVSRLLHFCSARGISPDDVDDVVSEQLLQALIDESLVNDPIRTYKGILRIWNKLVDQVPGWPQTILTITNDRDDYTIPLDQFPQSFRDEVDAMVSRWTGKDILDDFGPDKPLAPRTIETRLYRLRQIVTGLVHSGYDIDTITSMRIVVDIESAKAALRYHLDRAGGQTTAQVQDLAVLIKTLAKHWVMVDEEHLNALKGLCTKVKPDTEGLTPKNRDRLRQFDDSRNVWLLLNFPTAEFEAAIKADQGRRLDAVRVQVALAVAILLMMPVRAANLVGLHMERHIQRTRSGNKGVVHIVIPGHEVKNREDLEFELPAELVRLLDLYLRDFHPRLNDEPSPWLFPGREPGKHKAIMTLGEQVKKQVFKTTGLHVNLHLFRHICAKLYLDRMPGGYEVVRRLLGHRTSETTIRFYAGMEGKSASRHYDDVILQLRKDLQNQPRLR
;
A
#
# COMPACT_ATOMS: atom_id res chain seq x y z
N MET A 1 -10.61 29.61 -2.32
CA MET A 1 -9.25 30.05 -2.70
C MET A 1 -9.45 31.31 -3.53
N GLU A 2 -9.39 32.48 -2.90
CA GLU A 2 -9.45 33.78 -3.59
C GLU A 2 -8.02 34.15 -4.01
N ARG A 3 -7.48 33.44 -5.01
CA ARG A 3 -6.25 33.87 -5.67
C ARG A 3 -6.64 34.54 -6.96
N ASP A 4 -6.13 35.74 -7.18
CA ASP A 4 -6.29 36.41 -8.46
C ASP A 4 -5.66 35.54 -9.58
N LEU A 5 -6.45 35.30 -10.63
CA LEU A 5 -6.09 34.46 -11.76
C LEU A 5 -4.90 35.04 -12.54
N SER A 6 -4.66 36.35 -12.45
CA SER A 6 -3.53 37.03 -13.10
C SER A 6 -2.16 36.53 -12.63
N TYR A 7 -2.07 35.96 -11.41
CA TYR A 7 -0.84 35.39 -10.84
C TYR A 7 -0.67 33.90 -11.09
N LEU A 8 -1.60 33.24 -11.79
CA LEU A 8 -1.51 31.80 -12.06
C LEU A 8 -0.75 31.53 -13.37
N PRO A 9 0.34 30.74 -13.35
CA PRO A 9 1.07 30.40 -14.58
C PRO A 9 0.18 29.71 -15.61
N ALA A 10 0.21 30.18 -16.86
CA ALA A 10 -0.47 29.57 -17.99
C ALA A 10 0.28 28.32 -18.52
N ASN A 11 0.50 27.33 -17.65
CA ASN A 11 1.26 26.12 -17.96
C ASN A 11 0.52 24.86 -17.46
N PRO A 12 0.32 23.81 -18.28
CA PRO A 12 -0.38 22.59 -17.86
C PRO A 12 0.22 21.90 -16.64
N GLY A 13 1.55 21.95 -16.46
CA GLY A 13 2.24 21.41 -15.29
C GLY A 13 1.84 22.07 -13.97
N PHE A 14 1.52 23.38 -13.99
CA PHE A 14 0.99 24.09 -12.82
C PHE A 14 -0.40 23.56 -12.44
N TYR A 15 -1.35 23.56 -13.39
CA TYR A 15 -2.72 23.12 -13.16
C TYR A 15 -2.84 21.61 -12.90
N ARG A 16 -1.94 20.78 -13.45
CA ARG A 16 -1.89 19.34 -13.19
C ARG A 16 -1.79 19.03 -11.70
N LYS A 17 -0.97 19.78 -10.94
CA LYS A 17 -0.84 19.60 -9.49
C LYS A 17 -2.15 19.89 -8.76
N MET A 18 -2.86 20.94 -9.17
CA MET A 18 -4.19 21.27 -8.61
C MET A 18 -5.21 20.18 -8.93
N PHE A 19 -5.31 19.79 -10.20
CA PHE A 19 -6.24 18.77 -10.67
C PHE A 19 -6.00 17.39 -10.07
N LYS A 20 -4.76 17.07 -9.67
CA LYS A 20 -4.43 15.82 -8.97
C LYS A 20 -5.09 15.73 -7.59
N GLY A 21 -5.34 16.87 -6.94
CA GLY A 21 -5.99 16.96 -5.64
C GLY A 21 -7.52 17.04 -5.68
N LEU A 22 -8.12 17.27 -6.86
CA LEU A 22 -9.57 17.38 -6.97
C LEU A 22 -10.24 16.00 -6.95
N HIS A 23 -11.15 15.80 -6.00
CA HIS A 23 -12.01 14.64 -5.94
C HIS A 23 -13.49 15.06 -6.06
N PRO A 24 -14.30 14.40 -6.91
CA PRO A 24 -15.73 14.66 -7.08
C PRO A 24 -16.48 14.92 -5.77
N GLU A 25 -16.37 14.00 -4.81
CA GLU A 25 -17.06 14.10 -3.51
C GLU A 25 -16.64 15.30 -2.68
N HIS A 26 -15.34 15.64 -2.66
CA HIS A 26 -14.82 16.75 -1.86
C HIS A 26 -15.23 18.11 -2.42
N CYS A 27 -15.40 18.19 -3.75
CA CYS A 27 -15.80 19.42 -4.41
C CYS A 27 -17.32 19.53 -4.62
N GLY A 28 -18.10 18.48 -4.33
CA GLY A 28 -19.52 18.41 -4.65
C GLY A 28 -19.80 18.45 -6.17
N LEU A 29 -18.85 17.98 -6.98
CA LEU A 29 -18.95 17.99 -8.44
C LEU A 29 -19.02 16.57 -8.99
N SER A 30 -19.68 16.38 -10.13
CA SER A 30 -19.65 15.09 -10.81
C SER A 30 -18.29 14.82 -11.47
N LYS A 31 -17.97 13.54 -11.70
CA LYS A 31 -16.78 13.12 -12.48
C LYS A 31 -16.76 13.78 -13.86
N SER A 32 -17.91 13.82 -14.53
CA SER A 32 -18.07 14.45 -15.84
C SER A 32 -17.80 15.96 -15.78
N ARG A 33 -18.27 16.65 -14.73
CA ARG A 33 -18.01 18.09 -14.57
C ARG A 33 -16.52 18.38 -14.39
N ILE A 34 -15.81 17.59 -13.57
CA ILE A 34 -14.35 17.73 -13.41
C ILE A 34 -13.63 17.45 -14.75
N ALA A 35 -14.08 16.45 -15.52
CA ALA A 35 -13.52 16.17 -16.83
C ALA A 35 -13.70 17.35 -17.79
N ASN A 36 -14.90 17.95 -17.82
CA ASN A 36 -15.19 19.13 -18.65
C ASN A 36 -14.31 20.31 -18.24
N ILE A 37 -14.15 20.59 -16.94
CA ILE A 37 -13.26 21.66 -16.46
C ILE A 37 -11.82 21.45 -16.94
N LYS A 38 -11.31 20.21 -16.91
CA LYS A 38 -9.97 19.90 -17.44
C LYS A 38 -9.87 20.16 -18.93
N SER A 39 -10.89 19.76 -19.69
CA SER A 39 -10.96 20.02 -21.13
C SER A 39 -11.02 21.51 -21.44
N ASP A 40 -11.81 22.28 -20.70
CA ASP A 40 -11.96 23.73 -20.89
C ASP A 40 -10.66 24.48 -20.58
N VAL A 41 -9.95 24.10 -19.52
CA VAL A 41 -8.63 24.67 -19.20
C VAL A 41 -7.60 24.33 -20.27
N LEU A 42 -7.57 23.10 -20.77
CA LEU A 42 -6.69 22.73 -21.88
C LEU A 42 -7.04 23.51 -23.16
N PHE A 43 -8.33 23.69 -23.43
CA PHE A 43 -8.79 24.48 -24.58
C PHE A 43 -8.34 25.93 -24.46
N ALA A 44 -8.54 26.56 -23.30
CA ALA A 44 -8.11 27.94 -23.07
C ALA A 44 -6.60 28.11 -23.25
N LEU A 45 -5.79 27.23 -22.68
CA LEU A 45 -4.32 27.25 -22.84
C LEU A 45 -3.87 27.10 -24.29
N LYS A 46 -4.57 26.29 -25.09
CA LYS A 46 -4.32 26.17 -26.53
C LYS A 46 -4.75 27.43 -27.28
N PHE A 47 -5.92 27.98 -26.95
CA PHE A 47 -6.48 29.16 -27.62
C PHE A 47 -5.57 30.38 -27.50
N VAL A 48 -4.93 30.57 -26.33
CA VAL A 48 -4.02 31.69 -26.08
C VAL A 48 -2.56 31.42 -26.50
N GLY A 49 -2.27 30.27 -27.12
CA GLY A 49 -0.93 29.94 -27.60
C GLY A 49 0.07 29.52 -26.52
N CYS A 50 -0.37 29.13 -25.33
CA CYS A 50 0.53 28.59 -24.29
C CYS A 50 0.91 27.13 -24.55
N ILE A 51 0.19 26.44 -25.44
CA ILE A 51 0.50 25.08 -25.90
C ILE A 51 0.71 25.16 -27.41
N ASN A 52 1.98 25.21 -27.83
CA ASN A 52 2.40 25.38 -29.24
C ASN A 52 2.59 24.07 -30.00
N GLY A 53 2.43 22.91 -29.33
CA GLY A 53 2.63 21.61 -29.96
C GLY A 53 1.65 21.36 -31.11
N ALA A 54 2.12 20.68 -32.17
CA ALA A 54 1.26 20.04 -33.15
C ALA A 54 0.17 19.26 -32.41
N ARG A 55 -1.08 19.25 -32.88
CA ARG A 55 -2.22 18.58 -32.25
C ARG A 55 -1.98 17.06 -32.17
N SER A 56 -1.14 16.64 -31.23
CA SER A 56 -0.59 15.28 -31.10
C SER A 56 -1.60 14.33 -30.48
N TYR A 57 -2.54 14.86 -29.70
CA TYR A 57 -3.64 14.10 -29.12
C TYR A 57 -4.72 13.84 -30.17
N MET A 58 -4.86 12.56 -30.58
CA MET A 58 -5.77 12.10 -31.63
C MET A 58 -5.54 12.73 -33.00
N ALA A 59 -4.28 13.05 -33.33
CA ALA A 59 -3.90 13.34 -34.71
C ALA A 59 -4.31 12.18 -35.63
N PRO A 60 -4.71 12.39 -36.88
CA PRO A 60 -4.87 11.28 -37.81
C PRO A 60 -3.55 10.50 -37.90
N PHE A 61 -3.64 9.18 -38.02
CA PHE A 61 -2.45 8.37 -38.30
C PHE A 61 -1.95 8.71 -39.71
N SER A 62 -0.63 8.78 -39.88
CA SER A 62 -0.07 8.68 -41.24
C SER A 62 -0.29 7.26 -41.77
N ASP A 63 -0.15 7.07 -43.07
CA ASP A 63 -0.42 5.80 -43.74
C ASP A 63 0.39 4.63 -43.10
N ASP A 64 1.67 4.85 -42.82
CA ASP A 64 2.54 3.85 -42.18
C ASP A 64 2.05 3.47 -40.77
N TRP A 65 1.60 4.45 -39.99
CA TRP A 65 1.04 4.21 -38.66
C TRP A 65 -0.33 3.54 -38.69
N GLN A 66 -1.15 3.82 -39.71
CA GLN A 66 -2.45 3.18 -39.90
C GLN A 66 -2.29 1.69 -40.20
N VAL A 67 -1.35 1.32 -41.08
CA VAL A 67 -1.02 -0.09 -41.37
C VAL A 67 -0.56 -0.80 -40.09
N LEU A 68 0.31 -0.17 -39.31
CA LEU A 68 0.81 -0.78 -38.08
C LEU A 68 -0.28 -0.90 -36.99
N TRP A 69 -1.19 0.08 -36.91
CA TRP A 69 -2.34 0.08 -36.01
C TRP A 69 -3.30 -1.10 -36.26
N GLU A 70 -3.53 -1.40 -37.54
CA GLU A 70 -4.36 -2.52 -37.97
C GLU A 70 -3.69 -3.86 -37.63
N LYS A 71 -2.40 -4.02 -37.92
CA LYS A 71 -1.63 -5.21 -37.54
C LYS A 71 -1.64 -5.44 -36.03
N ALA A 72 -1.56 -4.38 -35.23
CA ALA A 72 -1.59 -4.46 -33.78
C ALA A 72 -2.95 -4.86 -33.18
N ALA A 73 -4.00 -5.09 -34.00
CA ALA A 73 -5.31 -5.57 -33.53
C ALA A 73 -5.21 -6.86 -32.69
N CYS A 74 -4.26 -7.75 -33.01
CA CYS A 74 -3.99 -8.98 -32.26
C CYS A 74 -3.61 -8.72 -30.79
N ALA A 75 -3.02 -7.56 -30.48
CA ALA A 75 -2.60 -7.19 -29.14
C ALA A 75 -3.75 -6.58 -28.29
N GLY A 76 -4.96 -6.48 -28.85
CA GLY A 76 -6.17 -6.08 -28.15
C GLY A 76 -6.04 -4.73 -27.46
N ARG A 77 -6.17 -4.70 -26.12
CA ARG A 77 -6.10 -3.44 -25.33
C ARG A 77 -4.70 -2.84 -25.26
N LEU A 78 -3.65 -3.60 -25.55
CA LEU A 78 -2.27 -3.08 -25.52
C LEU A 78 -2.08 -2.00 -26.59
N ARG A 79 -2.59 -2.23 -27.81
CA ARG A 79 -2.52 -1.25 -28.91
C ARG A 79 -3.17 0.09 -28.53
N LEU A 80 -4.32 0.04 -27.83
CA LEU A 80 -5.02 1.25 -27.38
C LEU A 80 -4.18 2.11 -26.43
N TYR A 81 -3.34 1.48 -25.60
CA TYR A 81 -2.51 2.21 -24.65
C TYR A 81 -1.30 2.86 -25.33
N VAL A 82 -0.65 2.18 -26.29
CA VAL A 82 0.48 2.74 -27.05
C VAL A 82 0.04 3.75 -28.11
N SER A 83 -1.24 3.76 -28.52
CA SER A 83 -1.82 4.66 -29.53
C SER A 83 -1.40 6.13 -29.40
N ARG A 84 -1.17 6.60 -28.17
CA ARG A 84 -0.73 7.97 -27.91
C ARG A 84 0.64 8.26 -28.53
N LEU A 85 1.58 7.33 -28.50
CA LEU A 85 2.88 7.46 -29.18
C LEU A 85 2.68 7.49 -30.70
N LEU A 86 1.82 6.62 -31.24
CA LEU A 86 1.52 6.58 -32.69
C LEU A 86 0.96 7.91 -33.19
N HIS A 87 -0.02 8.48 -32.47
CA HIS A 87 -0.57 9.80 -32.80
C HIS A 87 0.46 10.92 -32.65
N PHE A 88 1.32 10.84 -31.64
CA PHE A 88 2.41 11.79 -31.42
C PHE A 88 3.42 11.78 -32.59
N CYS A 89 3.84 10.59 -33.02
CA CYS A 89 4.74 10.41 -34.16
C CYS A 89 4.08 10.86 -35.46
N SER A 90 2.82 10.49 -35.70
CA SER A 90 2.05 10.92 -36.89
C SER A 90 1.95 12.43 -36.99
N ALA A 91 1.67 13.12 -35.88
CA ALA A 91 1.58 14.59 -35.84
C ALA A 91 2.91 15.30 -36.12
N ARG A 92 4.04 14.60 -35.97
CA ARG A 92 5.40 15.12 -36.16
C ARG A 92 6.07 14.57 -37.42
N GLY A 93 5.35 13.75 -38.22
CA GLY A 93 5.90 13.14 -39.43
C GLY A 93 7.00 12.11 -39.17
N ILE A 94 7.02 11.48 -38.00
CA ILE A 94 8.01 10.47 -37.61
C ILE A 94 7.52 9.10 -38.08
N SER A 95 8.31 8.38 -38.89
CA SER A 95 8.01 7.03 -39.35
C SER A 95 8.09 6.01 -38.20
N PRO A 96 7.37 4.86 -38.26
CA PRO A 96 7.56 3.78 -37.29
C PRO A 96 9.01 3.35 -37.07
N ASP A 97 9.82 3.32 -38.13
CA ASP A 97 11.22 2.87 -38.06
C ASP A 97 12.17 3.93 -37.47
N ASP A 98 11.75 5.20 -37.44
CA ASP A 98 12.52 6.31 -36.87
C ASP A 98 12.28 6.49 -35.35
N VAL A 99 11.48 5.61 -34.73
CA VAL A 99 11.21 5.71 -33.29
C VAL A 99 12.39 5.19 -32.48
N ASP A 100 13.04 6.10 -31.76
CA ASP A 100 14.16 5.84 -30.86
C ASP A 100 13.95 6.47 -29.47
N ASP A 101 14.98 6.43 -28.63
CA ASP A 101 14.94 7.00 -27.29
C ASP A 101 14.75 8.52 -27.30
N VAL A 102 15.27 9.23 -28.31
CA VAL A 102 15.11 10.68 -28.46
C VAL A 102 13.63 11.02 -28.72
N VAL A 103 12.97 10.29 -29.63
CA VAL A 103 11.52 10.44 -29.87
C VAL A 103 10.74 10.13 -28.59
N SER A 104 11.16 9.13 -27.83
CA SER A 104 10.53 8.78 -26.55
C SER A 104 10.63 9.91 -25.53
N GLU A 105 11.77 10.59 -25.41
CA GLU A 105 11.98 11.71 -24.50
C GLU A 105 11.15 12.93 -24.92
N GLN A 106 11.06 13.19 -26.23
CA GLN A 106 10.17 14.23 -26.76
C GLN A 106 8.70 13.95 -26.43
N LEU A 107 8.26 12.69 -26.45
CA LEU A 107 6.93 12.31 -25.99
C LEU A 107 6.74 12.63 -24.50
N LEU A 108 7.74 12.33 -23.65
CA LEU A 108 7.67 12.67 -22.22
C LEU A 108 7.51 14.19 -22.03
N GLN A 109 8.28 14.99 -22.75
CA GLN A 109 8.19 16.44 -22.68
C GLN A 109 6.81 16.94 -23.14
N ALA A 110 6.27 16.41 -24.23
CA ALA A 110 4.91 16.73 -24.68
C ALA A 110 3.83 16.31 -23.67
N LEU A 111 3.99 15.19 -22.96
CA LEU A 111 3.09 14.82 -21.87
C LEU A 111 3.11 15.85 -20.72
N ILE A 112 4.28 16.42 -20.44
CA ILE A 112 4.51 17.42 -19.39
C ILE A 112 3.99 18.80 -19.80
N ASP A 113 4.18 19.20 -21.06
CA ASP A 113 3.91 20.57 -21.51
C ASP A 113 2.57 20.74 -22.20
N GLU A 114 2.03 19.69 -22.82
CA GLU A 114 0.86 19.79 -23.70
C GLU A 114 -0.40 19.08 -23.14
N SER A 115 -0.29 18.35 -22.03
CA SER A 115 -1.36 17.49 -21.54
C SER A 115 -1.67 17.65 -20.05
N LEU A 116 -2.90 17.29 -19.62
CA LEU A 116 -3.26 17.18 -18.21
C LEU A 116 -3.27 15.73 -17.71
N VAL A 117 -2.42 14.86 -18.29
CA VAL A 117 -2.25 13.51 -17.74
C VAL A 117 -1.80 13.59 -16.28
N ASN A 118 -2.38 12.76 -15.41
CA ASN A 118 -2.17 12.87 -13.96
C ASN A 118 -0.71 12.61 -13.55
N ASP A 119 -0.01 11.72 -14.25
CA ASP A 119 1.36 11.30 -13.96
C ASP A 119 2.12 11.03 -15.27
N PRO A 120 2.76 12.06 -15.86
CA PRO A 120 3.45 11.97 -17.14
C PRO A 120 4.52 10.87 -17.18
N ILE A 121 5.36 10.78 -16.14
CA ILE A 121 6.46 9.81 -16.05
C ILE A 121 5.91 8.38 -16.02
N ARG A 122 4.89 8.13 -15.19
CA ARG A 122 4.27 6.80 -15.13
C ARG A 122 3.60 6.42 -16.45
N THR A 123 2.89 7.38 -17.08
CA THR A 123 2.26 7.15 -18.37
C THR A 123 3.30 6.85 -19.44
N TYR A 124 4.35 7.67 -19.54
CA TYR A 124 5.50 7.49 -20.44
C TYR A 124 6.13 6.11 -20.30
N LYS A 125 6.57 5.72 -19.10
CA LYS A 125 7.14 4.38 -18.86
C LYS A 125 6.15 3.26 -19.15
N GLY A 126 4.85 3.48 -18.95
CA GLY A 126 3.81 2.53 -19.35
C GLY A 126 3.72 2.35 -20.86
N ILE A 127 3.86 3.43 -21.63
CA ILE A 127 3.86 3.42 -23.10
C ILE A 127 5.09 2.64 -23.59
N LEU A 128 6.29 2.93 -23.07
CA LEU A 128 7.52 2.23 -23.46
C LEU A 128 7.47 0.73 -23.18
N ARG A 129 6.96 0.32 -22.01
CA ARG A 129 6.79 -1.11 -21.68
C ARG A 129 5.88 -1.82 -22.66
N ILE A 130 4.83 -1.14 -23.12
CA ILE A 130 3.91 -1.73 -24.08
C ILE A 130 4.53 -1.74 -25.47
N TRP A 131 5.21 -0.67 -25.88
CA TRP A 131 6.00 -0.65 -27.12
C TRP A 131 6.95 -1.85 -27.19
N ASN A 132 7.83 -2.01 -26.20
CA ASN A 132 8.80 -3.10 -26.14
C ASN A 132 8.13 -4.47 -26.14
N LYS A 133 6.93 -4.60 -25.55
CA LYS A 133 6.16 -5.84 -25.58
C LYS A 133 5.57 -6.14 -26.96
N LEU A 134 5.23 -5.12 -27.75
CA LEU A 134 4.66 -5.31 -29.08
C LEU A 134 5.72 -5.71 -30.11
N VAL A 135 6.99 -5.41 -29.87
CA VAL A 135 8.14 -5.84 -30.69
C VAL A 135 8.12 -7.35 -30.93
N ASP A 136 7.84 -8.14 -29.89
CA ASP A 136 7.76 -9.60 -29.98
C ASP A 136 6.39 -10.14 -30.43
N GLN A 137 5.33 -9.31 -30.41
CA GLN A 137 3.94 -9.78 -30.53
C GLN A 137 3.24 -9.39 -31.82
N VAL A 138 3.68 -8.32 -32.48
CA VAL A 138 3.00 -7.78 -33.67
C VAL A 138 3.92 -7.93 -34.89
N PRO A 139 3.52 -8.72 -35.91
CA PRO A 139 4.30 -8.85 -37.13
C PRO A 139 4.52 -7.51 -37.83
N GLY A 140 5.77 -7.21 -38.21
CA GLY A 140 6.13 -5.95 -38.85
C GLY A 140 6.15 -4.74 -37.91
N TRP A 141 6.17 -4.97 -36.58
CA TRP A 141 6.46 -3.92 -35.60
C TRP A 141 7.94 -3.55 -35.64
N PRO A 142 8.29 -2.26 -35.50
CA PRO A 142 9.68 -1.83 -35.43
C PRO A 142 10.44 -2.60 -34.35
N GLN A 143 11.66 -3.03 -34.66
CA GLN A 143 12.47 -3.86 -33.74
C GLN A 143 13.25 -3.04 -32.70
N THR A 144 13.08 -1.71 -32.69
CA THR A 144 13.71 -0.83 -31.71
C THR A 144 13.15 -1.08 -30.31
N ILE A 145 14.03 -1.41 -29.36
CA ILE A 145 13.71 -1.52 -27.94
C ILE A 145 13.98 -0.17 -27.27
N LEU A 146 12.94 0.45 -26.70
CA LEU A 146 13.06 1.74 -26.02
C LEU A 146 13.59 1.56 -24.59
N THR A 147 14.52 2.41 -24.19
CA THR A 147 15.18 2.34 -22.89
C THR A 147 14.22 2.76 -21.78
N ILE A 148 14.05 1.91 -20.77
CA ILE A 148 13.23 2.21 -19.60
C ILE A 148 14.15 2.35 -18.39
N THR A 149 14.40 3.59 -17.97
CA THR A 149 15.20 3.86 -16.79
C THR A 149 14.60 3.20 -15.55
N ASN A 150 15.44 2.52 -14.77
CA ASN A 150 15.05 1.97 -13.48
C ASN A 150 15.23 3.05 -12.41
N ASP A 151 14.14 3.62 -11.91
CA ASP A 151 14.21 4.62 -10.81
C ASP A 151 14.48 3.97 -9.44
N ARG A 152 14.61 2.64 -9.38
CA ARG A 152 14.93 1.97 -8.12
C ARG A 152 16.40 2.18 -7.81
N ASP A 153 16.65 2.89 -6.73
CA ASP A 153 17.95 2.97 -6.08
C ASP A 153 18.24 1.62 -5.38
N ASP A 154 18.63 0.61 -6.15
CA ASP A 154 19.11 -0.68 -5.63
C ASP A 154 20.55 -0.53 -5.17
N TYR A 155 20.72 0.20 -4.08
CA TYR A 155 22.01 0.45 -3.44
C TYR A 155 22.59 -0.78 -2.75
N THR A 156 21.89 -1.93 -2.77
CA THR A 156 22.31 -3.11 -2.02
C THR A 156 23.15 -4.05 -2.89
N ILE A 157 24.28 -4.54 -2.38
CA ILE A 157 25.12 -5.52 -3.08
C ILE A 157 24.49 -6.90 -2.92
N PRO A 158 24.22 -7.66 -3.99
CA PRO A 158 23.72 -9.04 -3.92
C PRO A 158 24.59 -9.95 -3.04
N LEU A 159 23.98 -10.89 -2.31
CA LEU A 159 24.72 -11.76 -1.39
C LEU A 159 25.73 -12.66 -2.11
N ASP A 160 25.48 -13.04 -3.37
CA ASP A 160 26.36 -13.87 -4.20
C ASP A 160 27.70 -13.21 -4.58
N GLN A 161 27.82 -11.88 -4.43
CA GLN A 161 29.06 -11.14 -4.64
C GLN A 161 29.98 -11.14 -3.40
N PHE A 162 29.51 -11.61 -2.25
CA PHE A 162 30.33 -11.69 -1.04
C PHE A 162 31.16 -12.99 -1.01
N PRO A 163 32.28 -13.02 -0.27
CA PRO A 163 33.14 -14.20 -0.12
C PRO A 163 32.36 -15.47 0.21
N GLN A 164 32.80 -16.61 -0.35
CA GLN A 164 32.13 -17.90 -0.16
C GLN A 164 32.00 -18.27 1.33
N SER A 165 33.02 -18.02 2.14
CA SER A 165 32.99 -18.28 3.59
C SER A 165 31.86 -17.55 4.30
N PHE A 166 31.59 -16.30 3.92
CA PHE A 166 30.48 -15.52 4.47
C PHE A 166 29.13 -16.09 4.02
N ARG A 167 29.00 -16.47 2.75
CA ARG A 167 27.77 -17.07 2.21
C ARG A 167 27.43 -18.40 2.88
N ASP A 168 28.43 -19.25 3.09
CA ASP A 168 28.27 -20.53 3.80
C ASP A 168 27.77 -20.30 5.24
N GLU A 169 28.31 -19.28 5.93
CA GLU A 169 27.87 -18.91 7.27
C GLU A 169 26.42 -18.37 7.27
N VAL A 170 26.04 -17.59 6.25
CA VAL A 170 24.64 -17.16 6.06
C VAL A 170 23.70 -18.34 5.88
N ASP A 171 24.06 -19.31 5.04
CA ASP A 171 23.23 -20.49 4.77
C ASP A 171 23.08 -21.37 6.01
N ALA A 172 24.17 -21.56 6.78
CA ALA A 172 24.12 -22.24 8.07
C ALA A 172 23.17 -21.55 9.06
N MET A 173 23.22 -20.21 9.10
CA MET A 173 22.35 -19.41 9.95
C MET A 173 20.88 -19.48 9.53
N VAL A 174 20.59 -19.43 8.23
CA VAL A 174 19.24 -19.62 7.70
C VAL A 174 18.71 -21.00 8.07
N SER A 175 19.53 -22.03 7.91
CA SER A 175 19.19 -23.40 8.34
C SER A 175 18.83 -23.44 9.82
N ARG A 176 19.63 -22.82 10.71
CA ARG A 176 19.31 -22.73 12.14
C ARG A 176 18.01 -21.99 12.42
N TRP A 177 17.74 -20.88 11.73
CA TRP A 177 16.49 -20.11 11.90
C TRP A 177 15.24 -20.88 11.48
N THR A 178 15.36 -21.85 10.57
CA THR A 178 14.23 -22.73 10.24
C THR A 178 13.85 -23.66 11.39
N GLY A 179 14.68 -23.80 12.43
CA GLY A 179 14.36 -24.53 13.66
C GLY A 179 14.01 -25.99 13.40
N LYS A 180 14.86 -26.70 12.63
CA LYS A 180 14.68 -28.13 12.33
C LYS A 180 14.84 -29.01 13.57
N ASP A 181 15.68 -28.59 14.51
CA ASP A 181 15.85 -29.23 15.81
C ASP A 181 15.28 -28.32 16.90
N ILE A 182 14.32 -28.84 17.65
CA ILE A 182 13.65 -28.13 18.75
C ILE A 182 14.46 -28.15 20.05
N LEU A 183 15.49 -29.00 20.13
CA LEU A 183 16.38 -29.14 21.28
C LEU A 183 17.77 -28.51 21.02
N ASP A 184 17.94 -27.81 19.89
CA ASP A 184 19.16 -27.04 19.63
C ASP A 184 19.25 -25.89 20.64
N ASP A 185 20.15 -26.01 21.60
CA ASP A 185 20.43 -24.99 22.64
C ASP A 185 20.77 -23.61 22.05
N PHE A 186 21.23 -23.58 20.78
CA PHE A 186 21.59 -22.36 20.06
C PHE A 186 20.55 -21.97 19.01
N GLY A 187 19.51 -22.79 18.82
CA GLY A 187 18.39 -22.57 17.92
C GLY A 187 17.43 -21.51 18.45
N PRO A 188 16.53 -20.99 17.60
CA PRO A 188 15.46 -20.12 18.10
C PRO A 188 14.46 -20.94 18.91
N ASP A 189 13.92 -20.39 20.01
CA ASP A 189 12.84 -21.02 20.81
C ASP A 189 11.68 -21.57 19.96
N LYS A 190 11.44 -20.90 18.81
CA LYS A 190 10.45 -21.31 17.82
C LYS A 190 10.98 -21.04 16.42
N PRO A 191 10.72 -21.93 15.44
CA PRO A 191 11.03 -21.70 14.03
C PRO A 191 10.57 -20.33 13.54
N LEU A 192 11.44 -19.64 12.79
CA LEU A 192 11.10 -18.38 12.18
C LEU A 192 10.21 -18.61 10.96
N ALA A 193 9.17 -17.78 10.82
CA ALA A 193 8.37 -17.78 9.60
C ALA A 193 9.24 -17.42 8.38
N PRO A 194 8.99 -17.99 7.18
CA PRO A 194 9.78 -17.74 5.97
C PRO A 194 9.96 -16.25 5.65
N ARG A 195 8.88 -15.46 5.81
CA ARG A 195 8.92 -14.00 5.61
C ARG A 195 9.85 -13.28 6.59
N THR A 196 9.95 -13.77 7.83
CA THR A 196 10.88 -13.21 8.82
C THR A 196 12.31 -13.48 8.41
N ILE A 197 12.61 -14.68 7.90
CA ILE A 197 13.93 -15.05 7.36
C ILE A 197 14.29 -14.14 6.17
N GLU A 198 13.39 -14.01 5.19
CA GLU A 198 13.57 -13.12 4.03
C GLU A 198 13.87 -11.68 4.46
N THR A 199 13.11 -11.16 5.43
CA THR A 199 13.32 -9.80 5.98
C THR A 199 14.68 -9.67 6.65
N ARG A 200 15.12 -10.68 7.42
CA ARG A 200 16.43 -10.68 8.08
C ARG A 200 17.57 -10.76 7.07
N LEU A 201 17.45 -11.59 6.03
CA LEU A 201 18.43 -11.68 4.94
C LEU A 201 18.57 -10.37 4.19
N TYR A 202 17.45 -9.71 3.88
CA TYR A 202 17.49 -8.40 3.26
C TYR A 202 18.19 -7.35 4.15
N ARG A 203 17.88 -7.34 5.47
CA ARG A 203 18.57 -6.46 6.42
C ARG A 203 20.05 -6.78 6.56
N LEU A 204 20.43 -8.05 6.55
CA LEU A 204 21.83 -8.46 6.54
C LEU A 204 22.54 -7.92 5.30
N ARG A 205 21.96 -8.12 4.11
CA ARG A 205 22.44 -7.54 2.85
C ARG A 205 22.64 -6.03 2.96
N GLN A 206 21.69 -5.32 3.58
CA GLN A 206 21.82 -3.87 3.84
C GLN A 206 22.99 -3.54 4.77
N ILE A 207 23.21 -4.32 5.84
CA ILE A 207 24.32 -4.11 6.78
C ILE A 207 25.67 -4.27 6.07
N VAL A 208 25.88 -5.40 5.38
CA VAL A 208 27.16 -5.66 4.71
C VAL A 208 27.42 -4.74 3.54
N THR A 209 26.38 -4.31 2.83
CA THR A 209 26.52 -3.26 1.81
C THR A 209 26.94 -1.92 2.44
N GLY A 210 26.39 -1.59 3.61
CA GLY A 210 26.79 -0.40 4.35
C GLY A 210 28.26 -0.42 4.76
N LEU A 211 28.81 -1.60 5.10
CA LEU A 211 30.25 -1.75 5.37
C LEU A 211 31.09 -1.45 4.13
N VAL A 212 30.75 -2.06 2.99
CA VAL A 212 31.50 -1.85 1.73
C VAL A 212 31.48 -0.38 1.33
N HIS A 213 30.32 0.28 1.38
CA HIS A 213 30.24 1.71 1.10
C HIS A 213 30.90 2.61 2.15
N SER A 214 31.20 2.08 3.34
CA SER A 214 31.99 2.79 4.35
C SER A 214 33.50 2.61 4.17
N GLY A 215 33.94 1.94 3.09
CA GLY A 215 35.35 1.78 2.72
C GLY A 215 35.95 0.41 3.07
N TYR A 216 35.14 -0.55 3.55
CA TYR A 216 35.62 -1.93 3.73
C TYR A 216 35.74 -2.60 2.37
N ASP A 217 36.83 -3.32 2.15
CA ASP A 217 36.95 -4.21 1.00
C ASP A 217 35.96 -5.38 1.15
N ILE A 218 35.21 -5.66 0.09
CA ILE A 218 34.20 -6.73 0.07
C ILE A 218 34.83 -8.10 0.39
N ASP A 219 36.06 -8.32 -0.05
CA ASP A 219 36.79 -9.58 0.16
C ASP A 219 37.19 -9.80 1.62
N THR A 220 37.18 -8.74 2.43
CA THR A 220 37.46 -8.86 3.87
C THR A 220 36.24 -9.36 4.66
N ILE A 221 35.02 -9.17 4.16
CA ILE A 221 33.76 -9.54 4.83
C ILE A 221 33.54 -11.05 4.69
N THR A 222 34.29 -11.82 5.48
CA THR A 222 34.38 -13.28 5.41
C THR A 222 33.58 -14.00 6.50
N SER A 223 33.07 -13.29 7.51
CA SER A 223 32.31 -13.87 8.61
C SER A 223 31.39 -12.87 9.31
N MET A 224 30.34 -13.37 9.98
CA MET A 224 29.49 -12.60 10.89
C MET A 224 30.26 -11.91 12.02
N ARG A 225 31.45 -12.41 12.39
CA ARG A 225 32.32 -11.73 13.38
C ARG A 225 32.65 -10.30 12.97
N ILE A 226 32.89 -10.06 11.69
CA ILE A 226 33.17 -8.71 11.17
C ILE A 226 31.91 -7.84 11.24
N VAL A 227 30.74 -8.42 10.98
CA VAL A 227 29.46 -7.71 11.01
C VAL A 227 29.10 -7.23 12.42
N VAL A 228 29.45 -8.02 13.44
CA VAL A 228 29.13 -7.72 14.85
C VAL A 228 30.23 -6.98 15.60
N ASP A 229 31.40 -6.80 14.99
CA ASP A 229 32.45 -5.93 15.52
C ASP A 229 31.90 -4.52 15.76
N ILE A 230 32.35 -3.86 16.84
CA ILE A 230 31.78 -2.57 17.27
C ILE A 230 32.03 -1.47 16.24
N GLU A 231 33.22 -1.40 15.66
CA GLU A 231 33.56 -0.35 14.69
C GLU A 231 32.92 -0.62 13.34
N SER A 232 32.88 -1.88 12.89
CA SER A 232 32.10 -2.29 11.72
C SER A 232 30.61 -1.97 11.90
N ALA A 233 30.02 -2.32 13.03
CA ALA A 233 28.62 -2.02 13.33
C ALA A 233 28.35 -0.50 13.28
N LYS A 234 29.25 0.33 13.84
CA LYS A 234 29.15 1.79 13.75
C LYS A 234 29.26 2.28 12.31
N ALA A 235 30.20 1.76 11.51
CA ALA A 235 30.39 2.13 10.11
C ALA A 235 29.12 1.84 9.29
N ALA A 236 28.60 0.62 9.37
CA ALA A 236 27.37 0.24 8.70
C ALA A 236 26.18 1.13 9.12
N LEU A 237 25.97 1.33 10.43
CA LEU A 237 24.87 2.17 10.91
C LEU A 237 25.02 3.63 10.49
N ARG A 238 26.24 4.17 10.47
CA ARG A 238 26.53 5.55 10.03
C ARG A 238 26.18 5.73 8.55
N TYR A 239 26.55 4.80 7.67
CA TYR A 239 26.14 4.82 6.26
C TYR A 239 24.62 4.94 6.10
N HIS A 240 23.83 4.14 6.85
CA HIS A 240 22.37 4.19 6.75
C HIS A 240 21.76 5.42 7.42
N LEU A 241 22.41 6.01 8.43
CA LEU A 241 22.03 7.31 8.98
C LEU A 241 22.26 8.43 7.97
N ASP A 242 23.41 8.45 7.30
CA ASP A 242 23.75 9.45 6.29
C ASP A 242 22.78 9.39 5.11
N ARG A 243 22.45 8.17 4.66
CA ARG A 243 21.42 7.91 3.64
C ARG A 243 20.02 8.36 4.09
N ALA A 244 19.74 8.36 5.39
CA ALA A 244 18.52 8.87 5.98
C ALA A 244 18.59 10.39 6.30
N GLY A 245 19.61 11.10 5.82
CA GLY A 245 19.79 12.54 6.08
C GLY A 245 20.12 12.85 7.54
N GLY A 246 20.82 11.95 8.23
CA GLY A 246 21.19 12.07 9.64
C GLY A 246 20.06 11.73 10.63
N GLN A 247 18.90 11.29 10.15
CA GLN A 247 17.74 11.00 11.01
C GLN A 247 17.75 9.55 11.51
N THR A 248 17.36 9.36 12.78
CA THR A 248 17.07 8.03 13.31
C THR A 248 15.77 7.50 12.70
N THR A 249 15.79 6.26 12.21
CA THR A 249 14.63 5.63 11.57
C THR A 249 14.40 4.23 12.09
N ALA A 250 13.17 3.72 11.94
CA ALA A 250 12.85 2.33 12.27
C ALA A 250 13.75 1.34 11.51
N GLN A 251 14.13 1.66 10.27
CA GLN A 251 15.04 0.84 9.48
C GLN A 251 16.42 0.76 10.14
N VAL A 252 17.05 1.90 10.46
CA VAL A 252 18.39 1.92 11.09
C VAL A 252 18.35 1.18 12.44
N GLN A 253 17.30 1.38 13.23
CA GLN A 253 17.10 0.64 14.47
C GLN A 253 16.97 -0.86 14.24
N ASP A 254 16.20 -1.29 13.25
CA ASP A 254 16.03 -2.70 12.87
C ASP A 254 17.38 -3.34 12.46
N LEU A 255 18.26 -2.60 11.78
CA LEU A 255 19.61 -3.07 11.45
C LEU A 255 20.45 -3.24 12.71
N ALA A 256 20.47 -2.24 13.61
CA ALA A 256 21.21 -2.32 14.87
C ALA A 256 20.72 -3.49 15.74
N VAL A 257 19.40 -3.71 15.79
CA VAL A 257 18.79 -4.84 16.50
C VAL A 257 19.24 -6.16 15.88
N LEU A 258 19.28 -6.27 14.55
CA LEU A 258 19.75 -7.49 13.90
C LEU A 258 21.23 -7.75 14.22
N ILE A 259 22.11 -6.76 14.12
CA ILE A 259 23.54 -6.89 14.49
C ILE A 259 23.66 -7.43 15.92
N LYS A 260 22.96 -6.82 16.87
CA LYS A 260 22.94 -7.27 18.28
C LYS A 260 22.39 -8.70 18.42
N THR A 261 21.34 -9.05 17.69
CA THR A 261 20.76 -10.41 17.70
C THR A 261 21.77 -11.44 17.16
N LEU A 262 22.49 -11.12 16.09
CA LEU A 262 23.56 -11.96 15.54
C LEU A 262 24.70 -12.12 16.55
N ALA A 263 25.12 -11.03 17.19
CA ALA A 263 26.16 -11.04 18.20
C ALA A 263 25.81 -11.97 19.37
N LYS A 264 24.55 -11.92 19.84
CA LYS A 264 24.07 -12.73 20.97
C LYS A 264 23.89 -14.21 20.61
N HIS A 265 23.20 -14.50 19.51
CA HIS A 265 22.67 -15.85 19.24
C HIS A 265 23.47 -16.65 18.20
N TRP A 266 24.32 -15.97 17.41
CA TRP A 266 25.12 -16.64 16.40
C TRP A 266 26.60 -16.61 16.76
N VAL A 267 27.16 -15.41 16.95
CA VAL A 267 28.59 -15.24 17.28
C VAL A 267 28.87 -15.52 18.75
N MET A 268 27.87 -15.33 19.62
CA MET A 268 27.94 -15.54 21.07
C MET A 268 29.08 -14.76 21.73
N VAL A 269 29.09 -13.44 21.49
CA VAL A 269 30.02 -12.50 22.13
C VAL A 269 29.79 -12.40 23.64
N ASP A 270 30.78 -11.89 24.37
CA ASP A 270 30.66 -11.64 25.81
C ASP A 270 29.65 -10.52 26.15
N GLU A 271 29.36 -10.39 27.45
CA GLU A 271 28.37 -9.45 27.97
C GLU A 271 28.78 -7.97 27.77
N GLU A 272 30.07 -7.66 27.82
CA GLU A 272 30.58 -6.29 27.63
C GLU A 272 30.33 -5.84 26.18
N HIS A 273 30.69 -6.68 25.21
CA HIS A 273 30.47 -6.44 23.79
C HIS A 273 28.98 -6.34 23.47
N LEU A 274 28.15 -7.21 24.04
CA LEU A 274 26.70 -7.17 23.85
C LEU A 274 26.08 -5.87 24.40
N ASN A 275 26.57 -5.38 25.54
CA ASN A 275 26.14 -4.12 26.13
C ASN A 275 26.56 -2.91 25.27
N ALA A 276 27.74 -2.93 24.66
CA ALA A 276 28.14 -1.91 23.70
C ALA A 276 27.18 -1.84 22.49
N LEU A 277 26.81 -2.98 21.90
CA LEU A 277 25.83 -3.06 20.81
C LEU A 277 24.41 -2.63 21.24
N LYS A 278 24.02 -2.91 22.49
CA LYS A 278 22.77 -2.41 23.09
C LYS A 278 22.78 -0.89 23.20
N GLY A 279 23.92 -0.29 23.52
CA GLY A 279 24.14 1.16 23.48
C GLY A 279 23.89 1.74 22.09
N LEU A 280 24.40 1.10 21.03
CA LEU A 280 24.14 1.53 19.65
C LEU A 280 22.65 1.47 19.29
N CYS A 281 21.97 0.37 19.64
CA CYS A 281 20.52 0.22 19.41
C CYS A 281 19.71 1.37 20.04
N THR A 282 20.14 1.87 21.19
CA THR A 282 19.48 2.97 21.91
C THR A 282 19.73 4.30 21.20
N LYS A 283 20.96 4.55 20.75
CA LYS A 283 21.33 5.78 20.02
C LYS A 283 20.61 5.95 18.69
N VAL A 284 20.33 4.85 17.98
CA VAL A 284 19.65 4.90 16.67
C VAL A 284 18.13 4.71 16.76
N LYS A 285 17.58 4.61 17.97
CA LYS A 285 16.13 4.47 18.16
C LYS A 285 15.43 5.76 17.71
N PRO A 286 14.42 5.69 16.83
CA PRO A 286 13.63 6.86 16.46
C PRO A 286 12.80 7.36 17.66
N ASP A 287 12.66 8.67 17.78
CA ASP A 287 11.87 9.35 18.82
C ASP A 287 10.34 9.27 18.56
N THR A 288 9.90 8.26 17.82
CA THR A 288 8.47 8.09 17.50
C THR A 288 7.86 7.07 18.44
N GLU A 289 7.11 7.54 19.43
CA GLU A 289 6.23 6.70 20.21
C GLU A 289 4.82 6.63 19.60
N GLY A 290 4.30 5.41 19.47
CA GLY A 290 2.94 5.17 18.97
C GLY A 290 2.79 5.27 17.45
N LEU A 291 1.76 5.99 17.00
CA LEU A 291 1.44 6.13 15.58
C LEU A 291 2.41 7.05 14.85
N THR A 292 2.89 6.61 13.69
CA THR A 292 3.69 7.47 12.79
C THR A 292 2.92 8.73 12.39
N PRO A 293 3.59 9.88 12.16
CA PRO A 293 2.96 11.12 11.68
C PRO A 293 2.07 10.88 10.45
N LYS A 294 2.56 10.07 9.50
CA LYS A 294 1.82 9.68 8.30
C LYS A 294 0.49 8.98 8.59
N ASN A 295 0.45 8.06 9.57
CA ASN A 295 -0.79 7.41 9.94
C ASN A 295 -1.71 8.38 10.69
N ARG A 296 -1.16 9.23 11.56
CA ARG A 296 -1.91 10.27 12.28
C ARG A 296 -2.58 11.25 11.31
N ASP A 297 -1.85 11.75 10.32
CA ASP A 297 -2.37 12.67 9.28
C ASP A 297 -3.52 12.04 8.49
N ARG A 298 -3.39 10.75 8.13
CA ARG A 298 -4.45 10.01 7.45
C ARG A 298 -5.68 9.78 8.32
N LEU A 299 -5.55 9.76 9.65
CA LEU A 299 -6.69 9.60 10.55
C LEU A 299 -7.46 10.91 10.74
N ARG A 300 -6.82 12.07 10.57
CA ARG A 300 -7.49 13.39 10.71
C ARG A 300 -8.68 13.59 9.77
N GLN A 301 -8.69 12.93 8.61
CA GLN A 301 -9.84 13.01 7.70
C GLN A 301 -11.14 12.50 8.35
N PHE A 302 -11.06 11.65 9.37
CA PHE A 302 -12.21 11.13 10.11
C PHE A 302 -12.64 11.99 11.30
N ASP A 303 -12.01 13.15 11.51
CA ASP A 303 -12.56 14.18 12.41
C ASP A 303 -13.80 14.86 11.78
N ASP A 304 -13.99 14.70 10.47
CA ASP A 304 -15.18 15.14 9.72
C ASP A 304 -16.23 14.01 9.69
N SER A 305 -17.41 14.27 10.23
CA SER A 305 -18.53 13.33 10.29
C SER A 305 -19.01 12.88 8.90
N ARG A 306 -18.87 13.72 7.86
CA ARG A 306 -19.20 13.33 6.48
C ARG A 306 -18.27 12.23 5.99
N ASN A 307 -16.98 12.30 6.31
CA ASN A 307 -16.01 11.28 5.91
C ASN A 307 -16.22 9.97 6.68
N VAL A 308 -16.62 10.05 7.96
CA VAL A 308 -17.04 8.88 8.73
C VAL A 308 -18.25 8.22 8.06
N TRP A 309 -19.28 9.00 7.73
CA TRP A 309 -20.47 8.49 7.05
C TRP A 309 -20.12 7.86 5.69
N LEU A 310 -19.31 8.53 4.87
CA LEU A 310 -18.87 8.02 3.55
C LEU A 310 -18.16 6.67 3.67
N LEU A 311 -17.29 6.49 4.66
CA LEU A 311 -16.57 5.23 4.85
C LEU A 311 -17.49 4.11 5.38
N LEU A 312 -18.33 4.42 6.38
CA LEU A 312 -19.22 3.42 6.98
C LEU A 312 -20.30 2.97 6.00
N ASN A 313 -20.81 3.88 5.16
CA ASN A 313 -21.80 3.57 4.14
C ASN A 313 -21.20 2.97 2.85
N PHE A 314 -19.88 3.04 2.67
CA PHE A 314 -19.21 2.57 1.45
C PHE A 314 -19.58 1.14 1.05
N PRO A 315 -19.59 0.13 1.96
CA PRO A 315 -19.87 -1.24 1.55
C PRO A 315 -21.27 -1.38 0.94
N THR A 316 -22.30 -0.93 1.65
CA THR A 316 -23.70 -1.06 1.21
C THR A 316 -23.94 -0.30 -0.09
N ALA A 317 -23.48 0.96 -0.16
CA ALA A 317 -23.62 1.78 -1.38
C ALA A 317 -22.86 1.18 -2.59
N GLU A 318 -21.67 0.62 -2.39
CA GLU A 318 -20.89 0.00 -3.46
C GLU A 318 -21.51 -1.32 -3.92
N PHE A 319 -22.08 -2.12 -3.01
CA PHE A 319 -22.86 -3.32 -3.37
C PHE A 319 -24.06 -2.95 -4.23
N GLU A 320 -24.91 -2.01 -3.79
CA GLU A 320 -26.09 -1.58 -4.53
C GLU A 320 -25.72 -1.04 -5.93
N ALA A 321 -24.70 -0.18 -5.99
CA ALA A 321 -24.22 0.37 -7.25
C ALA A 321 -23.59 -0.68 -8.17
N ALA A 322 -22.93 -1.70 -7.62
CA ALA A 322 -22.34 -2.79 -8.40
C ALA A 322 -23.42 -3.73 -8.95
N ILE A 323 -24.43 -4.08 -8.15
CA ILE A 323 -25.56 -4.93 -8.58
C ILE A 323 -26.36 -4.23 -9.68
N LYS A 324 -26.69 -2.94 -9.49
CA LYS A 324 -27.45 -2.17 -10.48
C LYS A 324 -26.72 -2.04 -11.83
N ALA A 325 -25.39 -2.01 -11.80
CA ALA A 325 -24.55 -1.88 -12.99
C ALA A 325 -23.94 -3.22 -13.46
N ASP A 326 -24.37 -4.33 -12.88
CA ASP A 326 -23.79 -5.65 -13.15
C ASP A 326 -24.05 -6.05 -14.60
N GLN A 327 -22.98 -6.42 -15.31
CA GLN A 327 -23.05 -6.94 -16.68
C GLN A 327 -22.53 -8.37 -16.75
N GLY A 328 -22.43 -9.07 -15.62
CA GLY A 328 -21.91 -10.44 -15.58
C GLY A 328 -20.39 -10.52 -15.63
N ARG A 329 -19.66 -9.40 -15.58
CA ARG A 329 -18.21 -9.38 -15.83
C ARG A 329 -17.42 -9.61 -14.55
N ARG A 330 -16.22 -10.17 -14.70
CA ARG A 330 -15.23 -10.28 -13.62
C ARG A 330 -14.93 -8.94 -12.94
N LEU A 331 -14.94 -7.82 -13.68
CA LEU A 331 -14.73 -6.49 -13.11
C LEU A 331 -15.83 -6.09 -12.12
N ASP A 332 -17.08 -6.47 -12.39
CA ASP A 332 -18.23 -6.18 -11.54
C ASP A 332 -18.11 -7.00 -10.23
N ALA A 333 -17.72 -8.27 -10.33
CA ALA A 333 -17.39 -9.11 -9.18
C ALA A 333 -16.21 -8.57 -8.35
N VAL A 334 -15.16 -8.02 -8.98
CA VAL A 334 -14.05 -7.38 -8.26
C VAL A 334 -14.51 -6.15 -7.46
N ARG A 335 -15.49 -5.38 -7.95
CA ARG A 335 -16.06 -4.25 -7.18
C ARG A 335 -16.77 -4.75 -5.92
N VAL A 336 -17.62 -5.77 -6.04
CA VAL A 336 -18.33 -6.37 -4.91
C VAL A 336 -17.35 -6.99 -3.90
N GLN A 337 -16.32 -7.69 -4.40
CA GLN A 337 -15.23 -8.23 -3.59
C GLN A 337 -14.55 -7.14 -2.74
N VAL A 338 -14.31 -5.96 -3.31
CA VAL A 338 -13.73 -4.83 -2.57
C VAL A 338 -14.69 -4.28 -1.52
N ALA A 339 -15.97 -4.14 -1.85
CA ALA A 339 -16.99 -3.71 -0.89
C ALA A 339 -17.08 -4.67 0.31
N LEU A 340 -17.07 -5.99 0.06
CA LEU A 340 -17.06 -7.00 1.12
C LEU A 340 -15.80 -6.93 1.96
N ALA A 341 -14.63 -6.77 1.35
CA ALA A 341 -13.37 -6.62 2.08
C ALA A 341 -13.39 -5.42 3.03
N VAL A 342 -13.98 -4.30 2.62
CA VAL A 342 -14.16 -3.13 3.49
C VAL A 342 -15.17 -3.41 4.60
N ALA A 343 -16.31 -4.05 4.30
CA ALA A 343 -17.30 -4.42 5.30
C ALA A 343 -16.70 -5.31 6.41
N ILE A 344 -15.93 -6.34 6.01
CA ILE A 344 -15.21 -7.20 6.95
C ILE A 344 -14.24 -6.40 7.79
N LEU A 345 -13.42 -5.52 7.19
CA LEU A 345 -12.43 -4.75 7.96
C LEU A 345 -13.03 -3.73 8.92
N LEU A 346 -14.23 -3.23 8.64
CA LEU A 346 -14.95 -2.32 9.55
C LEU A 346 -15.48 -3.06 10.78
N MET A 347 -16.01 -4.26 10.61
CA MET A 347 -16.53 -5.09 11.72
C MET A 347 -15.41 -5.87 12.44
N MET A 348 -14.39 -6.25 11.69
CA MET A 348 -13.34 -7.17 12.10
C MET A 348 -11.99 -6.65 11.57
N PRO A 349 -11.35 -5.69 12.28
CA PRO A 349 -10.11 -5.04 11.85
C PRO A 349 -8.89 -5.98 11.97
N VAL A 350 -8.91 -7.10 11.26
CA VAL A 350 -7.82 -8.07 11.19
C VAL A 350 -6.62 -7.52 10.43
N ARG A 351 -5.47 -8.19 10.57
CA ARG A 351 -4.30 -7.88 9.77
C ARG A 351 -4.56 -8.23 8.30
N ALA A 352 -3.98 -7.45 7.38
CA ALA A 352 -4.18 -7.67 5.95
C ALA A 352 -3.83 -9.09 5.46
N ALA A 353 -2.84 -9.74 6.09
CA ALA A 353 -2.49 -11.12 5.81
C ALA A 353 -3.63 -12.10 6.16
N ASN A 354 -4.25 -11.91 7.33
CA ASN A 354 -5.39 -12.71 7.77
C ASN A 354 -6.59 -12.51 6.84
N LEU A 355 -6.87 -11.27 6.43
CA LEU A 355 -7.97 -10.97 5.50
C LEU A 355 -7.81 -11.71 4.17
N VAL A 356 -6.64 -11.61 3.52
CA VAL A 356 -6.43 -12.31 2.25
C VAL A 356 -6.39 -13.82 2.42
N GLY A 357 -5.93 -14.30 3.58
CA GLY A 357 -5.86 -15.72 3.92
C GLY A 357 -7.19 -16.33 4.40
N LEU A 358 -8.32 -15.61 4.33
CA LEU A 358 -9.62 -16.18 4.67
C LEU A 358 -9.98 -17.33 3.71
N HIS A 359 -10.08 -18.54 4.26
CA HIS A 359 -10.50 -19.74 3.56
C HIS A 359 -11.95 -20.03 3.91
N MET A 360 -12.79 -20.30 2.92
CA MET A 360 -14.24 -20.36 3.12
C MET A 360 -14.64 -21.52 4.04
N GLU A 361 -14.07 -22.71 3.85
CA GLU A 361 -14.42 -23.87 4.68
C GLU A 361 -13.75 -23.87 6.06
N ARG A 362 -12.49 -23.44 6.15
CA ARG A 362 -11.72 -23.49 7.39
C ARG A 362 -12.08 -22.34 8.34
N HIS A 363 -12.33 -21.15 7.80
CA HIS A 363 -12.45 -19.93 8.62
C HIS A 363 -13.89 -19.44 8.77
N ILE A 364 -14.83 -19.81 7.91
CA ILE A 364 -16.23 -19.38 8.02
C ILE A 364 -17.04 -20.52 8.66
N GLN A 365 -17.40 -20.34 9.93
CA GLN A 365 -18.14 -21.32 10.70
C GLN A 365 -19.60 -20.89 10.84
N ARG A 366 -20.53 -21.83 10.61
CA ARG A 366 -21.97 -21.59 10.82
C ARG A 366 -22.48 -22.52 11.90
N THR A 367 -23.19 -21.99 12.88
CA THR A 367 -23.73 -22.82 13.98
C THR A 367 -24.81 -23.80 13.53
N ARG A 368 -25.48 -23.53 12.41
CA ARG A 368 -26.38 -24.44 11.71
C ARG A 368 -26.55 -24.03 10.25
N SER A 369 -27.02 -24.96 9.42
CA SER A 369 -27.32 -24.71 8.00
C SER A 369 -28.43 -23.67 7.79
N GLY A 370 -28.33 -22.93 6.69
CA GLY A 370 -29.31 -21.92 6.27
C GLY A 370 -29.19 -20.56 6.98
N ASN A 371 -30.16 -19.68 6.73
CA ASN A 371 -30.09 -18.25 7.08
C ASN A 371 -30.36 -17.95 8.57
N LYS A 372 -30.62 -18.97 9.39
CA LYS A 372 -30.88 -18.83 10.83
C LYS A 372 -29.66 -19.20 11.69
N GLY A 373 -28.56 -19.61 11.08
CA GLY A 373 -27.30 -19.89 11.77
C GLY A 373 -26.54 -18.61 12.09
N VAL A 374 -25.88 -18.58 13.25
CA VAL A 374 -24.90 -17.55 13.59
C VAL A 374 -23.63 -17.87 12.80
N VAL A 375 -23.03 -16.85 12.20
CA VAL A 375 -21.83 -17.00 11.37
C VAL A 375 -20.65 -16.40 12.10
N HIS A 376 -19.58 -17.17 12.23
CA HIS A 376 -18.33 -16.76 12.84
C HIS A 376 -17.22 -16.77 11.80
N ILE A 377 -16.29 -15.80 11.90
CA ILE A 377 -14.96 -15.93 11.31
C ILE A 377 -14.00 -16.37 12.41
N VAL A 378 -13.43 -17.55 12.24
CA VAL A 378 -12.49 -18.18 13.17
C VAL A 378 -11.14 -18.35 12.48
N ILE A 379 -10.09 -17.75 13.04
CA ILE A 379 -8.72 -17.86 12.54
C ILE A 379 -7.85 -18.43 13.65
N PRO A 380 -7.34 -19.67 13.51
CA PRO A 380 -6.48 -20.29 14.51
C PRO A 380 -5.20 -19.48 14.76
N GLY A 381 -4.73 -19.48 15.99
CA GLY A 381 -3.61 -18.66 16.45
C GLY A 381 -2.33 -18.93 15.66
N HIS A 382 -2.09 -20.16 15.22
CA HIS A 382 -0.91 -20.47 14.40
C HIS A 382 -0.88 -19.72 13.05
N GLU A 383 -2.04 -19.26 12.54
CA GLU A 383 -2.15 -18.39 11.35
C GLU A 383 -2.07 -16.89 11.70
N VAL A 384 -2.03 -16.53 12.99
CA VAL A 384 -2.04 -15.15 13.50
C VAL A 384 -0.67 -14.75 14.05
N LYS A 385 -0.20 -13.54 13.71
CA LYS A 385 1.12 -13.01 14.13
C LYS A 385 1.42 -13.14 15.64
N ASN A 386 0.43 -12.91 16.51
CA ASN A 386 0.58 -12.99 17.97
C ASN A 386 0.25 -14.37 18.56
N ARG A 387 -0.12 -15.35 17.73
CA ARG A 387 -0.51 -16.70 18.15
C ARG A 387 -1.74 -16.80 19.06
N GLU A 388 -2.57 -15.78 19.03
CA GLU A 388 -3.88 -15.81 19.70
C GLU A 388 -4.95 -16.10 18.66
N ASP A 389 -5.87 -17.00 18.99
CA ASP A 389 -7.05 -17.28 18.18
C ASP A 389 -7.86 -16.00 17.98
N LEU A 390 -8.37 -15.82 16.77
CA LEU A 390 -9.28 -14.72 16.45
C LEU A 390 -10.64 -15.32 16.13
N GLU A 391 -11.65 -14.90 16.88
CA GLU A 391 -13.02 -15.32 16.68
C GLU A 391 -13.95 -14.11 16.71
N PHE A 392 -14.76 -13.98 15.68
CA PHE A 392 -15.69 -12.86 15.52
C PHE A 392 -17.04 -13.36 15.03
N GLU A 393 -18.09 -13.08 15.78
CA GLU A 393 -19.46 -13.20 15.31
C GLU A 393 -19.75 -12.11 14.28
N LEU A 394 -20.29 -12.51 13.12
CA LEU A 394 -20.61 -11.58 12.04
C LEU A 394 -22.01 -10.99 12.23
N PRO A 395 -22.16 -9.65 12.16
CA PRO A 395 -23.48 -9.02 12.14
C PRO A 395 -24.31 -9.51 10.94
N ALA A 396 -25.63 -9.62 11.14
CA ALA A 396 -26.55 -10.12 10.11
C ALA A 396 -26.45 -9.36 8.77
N GLU A 397 -26.15 -8.06 8.79
CA GLU A 397 -25.91 -7.28 7.58
C GLU A 397 -24.69 -7.76 6.80
N LEU A 398 -23.57 -8.01 7.48
CA LEU A 398 -22.36 -8.52 6.86
C LEU A 398 -22.57 -9.94 6.31
N VAL A 399 -23.33 -10.79 7.02
CA VAL A 399 -23.68 -12.14 6.55
C VAL A 399 -24.48 -12.06 5.23
N ARG A 400 -25.44 -11.14 5.11
CA ARG A 400 -26.19 -10.95 3.85
C ARG A 400 -25.27 -10.58 2.69
N LEU A 401 -24.32 -9.67 2.92
CA LEU A 401 -23.34 -9.26 1.90
C LEU A 401 -22.41 -10.40 1.51
N LEU A 402 -21.96 -11.19 2.50
CA LEU A 402 -21.12 -12.37 2.30
C LEU A 402 -21.85 -13.41 1.45
N ASP A 403 -23.08 -13.75 1.80
CA ASP A 403 -23.88 -14.77 1.10
C ASP A 403 -24.15 -14.36 -0.34
N LEU A 404 -24.51 -13.10 -0.57
CA LEU A 404 -24.71 -12.55 -1.90
C LEU A 404 -23.42 -12.60 -2.73
N TYR A 405 -22.30 -12.21 -2.14
CA TYR A 405 -20.99 -12.27 -2.79
C TYR A 405 -20.63 -13.70 -3.18
N LEU A 406 -20.75 -14.65 -2.27
CA LEU A 406 -20.39 -16.06 -2.50
C LEU A 406 -21.27 -16.70 -3.58
N ARG A 407 -22.55 -16.38 -3.60
CA ARG A 407 -23.50 -16.95 -4.58
C ARG A 407 -23.31 -16.36 -5.98
N ASP A 408 -23.26 -15.03 -6.10
CA ASP A 408 -23.44 -14.38 -7.40
C ASP A 408 -22.14 -13.87 -8.01
N PHE A 409 -21.14 -13.51 -7.20
CA PHE A 409 -19.97 -12.76 -7.66
C PHE A 409 -18.66 -13.55 -7.54
N HIS A 410 -18.46 -14.31 -6.45
CA HIS A 410 -17.27 -15.12 -6.22
C HIS A 410 -16.99 -16.11 -7.38
N PRO A 411 -17.98 -16.82 -7.95
CA PRO A 411 -17.76 -17.74 -9.07
C PRO A 411 -17.22 -17.06 -10.34
N ARG A 412 -17.32 -15.73 -10.45
CA ARG A 412 -16.86 -14.96 -11.62
C ARG A 412 -15.43 -14.45 -11.46
N LEU A 413 -14.81 -14.66 -10.30
CA LEU A 413 -13.47 -14.15 -10.00
C LEU A 413 -12.36 -15.04 -10.55
N ASN A 414 -12.63 -16.32 -10.76
CA ASN A 414 -11.72 -17.32 -11.29
C ASN A 414 -12.49 -18.25 -12.23
N ASP A 415 -11.79 -18.82 -13.20
CA ASP A 415 -12.38 -19.77 -14.15
C ASP A 415 -12.64 -21.13 -13.49
N GLU A 416 -11.88 -21.44 -12.44
CA GLU A 416 -12.05 -22.63 -11.60
C GLU A 416 -12.50 -22.25 -10.18
N PRO A 417 -13.24 -23.13 -9.46
CA PRO A 417 -13.59 -22.93 -8.07
C PRO A 417 -12.37 -22.67 -7.20
N SER A 418 -12.45 -21.65 -6.33
CA SER A 418 -11.38 -21.32 -5.40
C SER A 418 -11.86 -21.43 -3.96
N PRO A 419 -11.09 -22.04 -3.04
CA PRO A 419 -11.49 -22.16 -1.64
C PRO A 419 -11.25 -20.87 -0.84
N TRP A 420 -10.57 -19.88 -1.42
CA TRP A 420 -10.25 -18.62 -0.76
C TRP A 420 -11.38 -17.60 -0.94
N LEU A 421 -11.71 -16.89 0.13
CA LEU A 421 -12.73 -15.83 0.09
C LEU A 421 -12.34 -14.72 -0.91
N PHE A 422 -11.05 -14.42 -0.99
CA PHE A 422 -10.47 -13.48 -1.94
C PHE A 422 -9.45 -14.20 -2.84
N PRO A 423 -9.88 -14.74 -3.99
CA PRO A 423 -9.04 -15.61 -4.78
C PRO A 423 -7.97 -14.83 -5.58
N GLY A 424 -6.81 -15.48 -5.73
CA GLY A 424 -5.68 -15.00 -6.53
C GLY A 424 -5.89 -15.26 -8.02
N ARG A 425 -4.96 -14.79 -8.85
CA ARG A 425 -4.99 -15.09 -10.29
C ARG A 425 -4.59 -16.55 -10.56
N GLU A 426 -3.62 -17.05 -9.80
CA GLU A 426 -3.18 -18.43 -9.85
C GLU A 426 -4.22 -19.35 -9.17
N PRO A 427 -4.60 -20.47 -9.81
CA PRO A 427 -5.48 -21.47 -9.20
C PRO A 427 -4.97 -21.92 -7.82
N GLY A 428 -5.90 -22.11 -6.88
CA GLY A 428 -5.58 -22.56 -5.52
C GLY A 428 -4.83 -21.56 -4.63
N LYS A 429 -4.50 -20.35 -5.11
CA LYS A 429 -3.84 -19.30 -4.30
C LYS A 429 -4.83 -18.20 -3.91
N HIS A 430 -4.66 -17.64 -2.71
CA HIS A 430 -5.36 -16.41 -2.34
C HIS A 430 -4.75 -15.20 -3.02
N LYS A 431 -5.48 -14.09 -3.00
CA LYS A 431 -5.00 -12.82 -3.57
C LYS A 431 -3.79 -12.30 -2.79
N ALA A 432 -2.82 -11.75 -3.51
CA ALA A 432 -1.69 -11.07 -2.87
C ALA A 432 -2.17 -9.83 -2.09
N ILE A 433 -1.57 -9.58 -0.92
CA ILE A 433 -1.88 -8.44 -0.05
C ILE A 433 -1.78 -7.11 -0.81
N MET A 434 -0.73 -6.94 -1.62
CA MET A 434 -0.53 -5.73 -2.41
C MET A 434 -1.65 -5.52 -3.43
N THR A 435 -2.10 -6.59 -4.07
CA THR A 435 -3.16 -6.53 -5.08
C THR A 435 -4.50 -6.15 -4.45
N LEU A 436 -4.94 -6.85 -3.40
CA LEU A 436 -6.19 -6.49 -2.71
C LEU A 436 -6.08 -5.08 -2.11
N GLY A 437 -4.94 -4.73 -1.54
CA GLY A 437 -4.74 -3.43 -0.92
C GLY A 437 -4.81 -2.27 -1.90
N GLU A 438 -4.25 -2.44 -3.10
CA GLU A 438 -4.36 -1.43 -4.15
C GLU A 438 -5.78 -1.37 -4.73
N GLN A 439 -6.50 -2.50 -4.82
CA GLN A 439 -7.92 -2.52 -5.23
C GLN A 439 -8.79 -1.75 -4.23
N VAL A 440 -8.68 -2.04 -2.93
CA VAL A 440 -9.40 -1.34 -1.85
C VAL A 440 -9.07 0.14 -1.87
N LYS A 441 -7.78 0.49 -1.86
CA LYS A 441 -7.34 1.89 -1.88
C LYS A 441 -7.90 2.66 -3.07
N LYS A 442 -7.84 2.10 -4.27
CA LYS A 442 -8.34 2.75 -5.48
C LYS A 442 -9.85 2.91 -5.46
N GLN A 443 -10.60 1.87 -5.08
CA GLN A 443 -12.05 1.92 -5.13
C GLN A 443 -12.62 2.82 -4.04
N VAL A 444 -12.13 2.71 -2.80
CA VAL A 444 -12.52 3.61 -1.71
C VAL A 444 -12.23 5.06 -2.12
N PHE A 445 -11.00 5.36 -2.57
CA PHE A 445 -10.69 6.71 -3.03
C PHE A 445 -11.59 7.16 -4.17
N LYS A 446 -11.85 6.32 -5.18
CA LYS A 446 -12.69 6.65 -6.34
C LYS A 446 -14.15 6.96 -5.99
N THR A 447 -14.67 6.34 -4.93
CA THR A 447 -16.07 6.49 -4.51
C THR A 447 -16.21 7.59 -3.46
N THR A 448 -15.30 7.69 -2.50
CA THR A 448 -15.46 8.57 -1.33
C THR A 448 -14.46 9.72 -1.26
N GLY A 449 -13.36 9.66 -2.02
CA GLY A 449 -12.23 10.59 -1.89
C GLY A 449 -11.30 10.28 -0.73
N LEU A 450 -11.60 9.25 0.06
CA LEU A 450 -10.84 8.92 1.27
C LEU A 450 -9.58 8.13 0.95
N HIS A 451 -8.50 8.48 1.65
CA HIS A 451 -7.22 7.78 1.51
C HIS A 451 -7.08 6.65 2.52
N VAL A 452 -7.65 5.48 2.17
CA VAL A 452 -7.68 4.30 3.05
C VAL A 452 -6.88 3.14 2.44
N ASN A 453 -6.04 2.49 3.24
CA ASN A 453 -5.37 1.24 2.89
C ASN A 453 -5.77 0.15 3.90
N LEU A 454 -5.53 -1.13 3.58
CA LEU A 454 -5.94 -2.26 4.43
C LEU A 454 -5.46 -2.14 5.88
N HIS A 455 -4.23 -1.68 6.10
CA HIS A 455 -3.67 -1.56 7.44
C HIS A 455 -4.30 -0.42 8.24
N LEU A 456 -4.76 0.63 7.56
CA LEU A 456 -5.34 1.81 8.21
C LEU A 456 -6.66 1.50 8.92
N PHE A 457 -7.44 0.51 8.46
CA PHE A 457 -8.70 0.11 9.10
C PHE A 457 -8.56 -0.21 10.58
N ARG A 458 -7.44 -0.83 10.98
CA ARG A 458 -7.14 -1.09 12.40
C ARG A 458 -7.10 0.19 13.23
N HIS A 459 -6.49 1.23 12.69
CA HIS A 459 -6.41 2.51 13.37
C HIS A 459 -7.70 3.32 13.24
N ILE A 460 -8.44 3.16 12.14
CA ILE A 460 -9.75 3.79 11.94
C ILE A 460 -10.73 3.24 12.97
N CYS A 461 -10.89 1.93 13.09
CA CYS A 461 -11.82 1.32 14.05
C CYS A 461 -11.46 1.70 15.48
N ALA A 462 -10.16 1.70 15.84
CA ALA A 462 -9.71 2.18 17.14
C ALA A 462 -10.07 3.66 17.36
N LYS A 463 -9.77 4.54 16.41
CA LYS A 463 -10.11 5.97 16.49
C LYS A 463 -11.61 6.19 16.64
N LEU A 464 -12.42 5.63 15.75
CA LEU A 464 -13.87 5.82 15.77
C LEU A 464 -14.49 5.33 17.08
N TYR A 465 -13.99 4.21 17.62
CA TYR A 465 -14.44 3.70 18.91
C TYR A 465 -14.04 4.64 20.06
N LEU A 466 -12.77 5.03 20.13
CA LEU A 466 -12.23 5.87 21.20
C LEU A 466 -12.71 7.33 21.15
N ASP A 467 -13.03 7.84 19.97
CA ASP A 467 -13.68 9.15 19.81
C ASP A 467 -15.08 9.17 20.44
N ARG A 468 -15.76 8.02 20.48
CA ARG A 468 -17.10 7.86 21.07
C ARG A 468 -17.06 7.36 22.52
N MET A 469 -16.05 6.58 22.86
CA MET A 469 -15.84 5.98 24.18
C MET A 469 -14.41 6.25 24.67
N PRO A 470 -14.09 7.50 25.08
CA PRO A 470 -12.77 7.82 25.59
C PRO A 470 -12.36 6.91 26.75
N GLY A 471 -11.12 6.45 26.77
CA GLY A 471 -10.62 5.51 27.78
C GLY A 471 -10.98 4.03 27.54
N GLY A 472 -11.74 3.70 26.49
CA GLY A 472 -12.18 2.34 26.14
C GLY A 472 -11.08 1.40 25.59
N TYR A 473 -9.85 1.52 26.09
CA TYR A 473 -8.65 0.85 25.54
C TYR A 473 -8.70 -0.69 25.62
N GLU A 474 -9.38 -1.27 26.61
CA GLU A 474 -9.49 -2.72 26.74
C GLU A 474 -10.32 -3.34 25.61
N VAL A 475 -11.39 -2.66 25.19
CA VAL A 475 -12.20 -3.10 24.05
C VAL A 475 -11.36 -3.05 22.77
N VAL A 476 -10.61 -1.96 22.57
CA VAL A 476 -9.69 -1.84 21.42
C VAL A 476 -8.58 -2.88 21.48
N ARG A 477 -8.03 -3.18 22.67
CA ARG A 477 -7.00 -4.22 22.85
C ARG A 477 -7.51 -5.58 22.37
N ARG A 478 -8.71 -5.98 22.81
CA ARG A 478 -9.35 -7.25 22.41
C ARG A 478 -9.69 -7.25 20.92
N LEU A 479 -10.34 -6.20 20.43
CA LEU A 479 -10.73 -6.04 19.03
C LEU A 479 -9.53 -6.15 18.07
N LEU A 480 -8.38 -5.59 18.46
CA LEU A 480 -7.18 -5.59 17.65
C LEU A 480 -6.27 -6.80 17.89
N GLY A 481 -6.52 -7.62 18.92
CA GLY A 481 -5.63 -8.71 19.33
C GLY A 481 -4.24 -8.19 19.71
N HIS A 482 -4.20 -7.19 20.60
CA HIS A 482 -2.97 -6.71 21.21
C HIS A 482 -2.71 -7.45 22.52
N ARG A 483 -1.48 -7.98 22.69
CA ARG A 483 -1.13 -8.78 23.87
C ARG A 483 -1.19 -7.98 25.18
N THR A 484 -0.82 -6.69 25.13
CA THR A 484 -0.83 -5.81 26.31
C THR A 484 -1.65 -4.55 26.06
N SER A 485 -2.32 -4.07 27.11
CA SER A 485 -3.02 -2.78 27.11
C SER A 485 -2.07 -1.61 26.90
N GLU A 486 -0.85 -1.69 27.45
CA GLU A 486 0.21 -0.70 27.27
C GLU A 486 0.52 -0.43 25.79
N THR A 487 0.53 -1.49 24.95
CA THR A 487 0.72 -1.34 23.51
C THR A 487 -0.40 -0.48 22.91
N THR A 488 -1.65 -0.79 23.24
CA THR A 488 -2.83 -0.06 22.76
C THR A 488 -2.82 1.40 23.22
N ILE A 489 -2.53 1.64 24.50
CA ILE A 489 -2.42 2.98 25.09
C ILE A 489 -1.32 3.76 24.37
N ARG A 490 -0.12 3.19 24.21
CA ARG A 490 1.00 3.85 23.52
C ARG A 490 0.66 4.23 22.08
N PHE A 491 -0.13 3.42 21.37
CA PHE A 491 -0.52 3.73 19.99
C PHE A 491 -1.60 4.81 19.88
N TYR A 492 -2.56 4.85 20.80
CA TYR A 492 -3.79 5.63 20.62
C TYR A 492 -3.98 6.76 21.64
N ALA A 493 -3.31 6.71 22.78
CA ALA A 493 -3.31 7.80 23.75
C ALA A 493 -2.84 9.11 23.09
N GLY A 494 -3.52 10.20 23.42
CA GLY A 494 -3.26 11.53 22.86
C GLY A 494 -4.02 11.88 21.58
N MET A 495 -4.66 10.92 20.88
CA MET A 495 -5.58 11.26 19.79
C MET A 495 -6.99 11.64 20.27
N GLU A 496 -7.35 11.22 21.48
CA GLU A 496 -8.64 11.48 22.10
C GLU A 496 -8.72 12.84 22.80
N GLY A 497 -7.67 13.67 22.81
CA GLY A 497 -7.71 14.92 23.58
C GLY A 497 -8.94 15.81 23.25
N LYS A 498 -9.33 15.85 21.97
CA LYS A 498 -10.55 16.55 21.53
C LYS A 498 -11.83 15.82 21.92
N SER A 499 -11.90 14.49 21.80
CA SER A 499 -13.10 13.73 22.14
C SER A 499 -13.33 13.67 23.65
N ALA A 500 -12.27 13.51 24.44
CA ALA A 500 -12.30 13.58 25.90
C ALA A 500 -12.78 14.95 26.38
N SER A 501 -12.29 16.05 25.78
CA SER A 501 -12.79 17.40 26.10
C SER A 501 -14.28 17.53 25.78
N ARG A 502 -14.73 17.13 24.59
CA ARG A 502 -16.16 17.18 24.22
C ARG A 502 -17.03 16.33 25.13
N HIS A 503 -16.56 15.13 25.49
CA HIS A 503 -17.27 14.25 26.40
C HIS A 503 -17.40 14.88 27.80
N TYR A 504 -16.34 15.52 28.29
CA TYR A 504 -16.40 16.27 29.53
C TYR A 504 -17.37 17.46 29.44
N ASP A 505 -17.35 18.21 28.34
CA ASP A 505 -18.30 19.31 28.09
C ASP A 505 -19.74 18.80 28.12
N ASP A 506 -20.05 17.68 27.44
CA ASP A 506 -21.37 17.05 27.44
C ASP A 506 -21.81 16.63 28.85
N VAL A 507 -20.90 16.08 29.66
CA VAL A 507 -21.18 15.73 31.07
C VAL A 507 -21.55 16.99 31.88
N ILE A 508 -20.79 18.08 31.74
CA ILE A 508 -21.07 19.34 32.45
C ILE A 508 -22.41 19.94 31.99
N LEU A 509 -22.69 19.92 30.68
CA LEU A 509 -23.95 20.42 30.13
C LEU A 509 -25.14 19.57 30.59
N GLN A 510 -24.99 18.25 30.69
CA GLN A 510 -26.03 17.38 31.21
C GLN A 510 -26.30 17.65 32.70
N LEU A 511 -25.25 17.75 33.52
CA LEU A 511 -25.39 18.12 34.94
C LEU A 511 -26.11 19.46 35.13
N ARG A 512 -25.83 20.46 34.28
CA ARG A 512 -26.54 21.74 34.30
C ARG A 512 -28.02 21.58 33.98
N LYS A 513 -28.37 20.78 32.97
CA LYS A 513 -29.78 20.49 32.63
C LYS A 513 -30.49 19.76 33.77
N ASP A 514 -29.82 18.80 34.40
CA ASP A 514 -30.40 18.03 35.50
C ASP A 514 -30.68 18.92 36.71
N LEU A 515 -29.76 19.84 37.05
CA LEU A 515 -29.96 20.83 38.12
C LEU A 515 -31.09 21.83 37.80
N GLN A 516 -31.26 22.23 36.55
CA GLN A 516 -32.37 23.10 36.13
C GLN A 516 -33.73 22.38 36.22
N ASN A 517 -33.74 21.06 36.06
CA ASN A 517 -34.95 20.23 36.10
C ASN A 517 -35.29 19.72 37.52
N GLN A 518 -34.44 19.99 38.52
CA GLN A 518 -34.78 19.70 39.92
C GLN A 518 -35.77 20.76 40.43
N PRO A 519 -36.88 20.36 41.09
CA PRO A 519 -37.77 21.32 41.75
C PRO A 519 -36.94 22.08 42.78
N ARG A 520 -36.97 23.42 42.71
CA ARG A 520 -36.23 24.31 43.61
C ARG A 520 -36.39 23.80 45.04
N LEU A 521 -35.30 23.33 45.63
CA LEU A 521 -35.19 23.14 47.07
C LEU A 521 -35.49 24.51 47.68
N ARG A 522 -36.70 24.65 48.21
CA ARG A 522 -37.14 25.80 48.99
C ARG A 522 -36.49 25.76 50.37
#